data_AF-A0A4Q3Y9R0-F1
#
_entry.id   AF-A0A4Q3Y9R0-F1
#
_cell.length_a   1.000
_cell.length_b   1.000
_cell.length_c   1.000
_cell.angle_alpha   90.00
_cell.angle_beta   90.00
_cell.angle_gamma   90.00
#
_symmetry.space_group_name_H-M   'P 1'
#
loop_
_entity.id
_entity.type
_entity.pdbx_description
1 polymer ?
#
loop_
_entity_poly.entity_id
_entity_poly.type
_entity_poly.pdbx_seq_one_letter_code
_entity_poly.pdbx_strand_id
1 'polypeptide(L)'
;MPLLFSPLSEAVLGEPPRRLIPKGAFVMRQLGDPPDIDIAIKDAVEQKLADAGYKAVDASSTTGGKDYLERILGLIRSTGFTIAIFSEDTRSTAMANIALELGFAAMSGKPLIIVKSKNGTAPSDLKRTDWVEYDPYDVASFEENFGKALQELSTFEHFERDLLSLALEARSIDCAIAPERCNKGFLLSAERSFIEGAKTILARVDGIKDDVHISDLERLRLEIKAFIRQAEAALD
;
A
#
# COMPACT_ATOMS: atom_id res chain seq x y z
N MET A 1 37.71 -0.20 3.20
CA MET A 1 36.76 0.21 2.14
C MET A 1 35.57 0.85 2.82
N PRO A 2 35.19 2.10 2.48
CA PRO A 2 33.88 2.59 2.87
C PRO A 2 32.83 1.66 2.26
N LEU A 3 31.85 1.23 3.06
CA LEU A 3 30.69 0.52 2.57
C LEU A 3 29.84 1.53 1.78
N LEU A 4 29.88 1.44 0.45
CA LEU A 4 28.97 2.19 -0.40
C LEU A 4 27.61 1.50 -0.34
N PHE A 5 26.60 2.21 0.18
CA PHE A 5 25.23 1.75 0.14
C PHE A 5 24.75 1.73 -1.32
N SER A 6 24.30 0.56 -1.79
CA SER A 6 23.71 0.44 -3.13
C SER A 6 22.33 1.09 -3.10
N PRO A 7 21.99 2.00 -4.02
CA PRO A 7 20.63 2.47 -4.15
C PRO A 7 19.70 1.31 -4.54
N LEU A 8 18.41 1.50 -4.28
CA LEU A 8 17.36 0.61 -4.81
C LEU A 8 17.55 0.48 -6.32
N SER A 9 17.46 -0.75 -6.84
CA SER A 9 17.52 -0.96 -8.28
C SER A 9 16.33 -0.29 -8.97
N GLU A 10 16.53 0.21 -10.20
CA GLU A 10 15.44 0.77 -11.02
C GLU A 10 14.32 -0.25 -11.21
N ALA A 11 14.65 -1.54 -11.25
CA ALA A 11 13.70 -2.65 -11.33
C ALA A 11 12.66 -2.63 -10.19
N VAL A 12 13.04 -2.24 -8.98
CA VAL A 12 12.09 -2.23 -7.84
C VAL A 12 11.05 -1.12 -7.96
N LEU A 13 11.36 -0.04 -8.69
CA LEU A 13 10.42 1.04 -8.97
C LEU A 13 9.65 0.80 -10.27
N GLY A 14 10.33 0.28 -11.29
CA GLY A 14 9.81 0.09 -12.64
C GLY A 14 9.05 -1.21 -12.89
N GLU A 15 9.28 -2.27 -12.10
CA GLU A 15 8.60 -3.55 -12.27
C GLU A 15 7.40 -3.67 -11.32
N PRO A 16 6.33 -4.41 -11.70
CA PRO A 16 5.26 -4.75 -10.78
C PRO A 16 5.78 -5.52 -9.55
N PRO A 17 5.12 -5.43 -8.39
CA PRO A 17 5.45 -6.29 -7.26
C PRO A 17 5.29 -7.77 -7.64
N ARG A 18 5.93 -8.66 -6.87
CA ARG A 18 5.90 -10.12 -7.14
C ARG A 18 4.51 -10.73 -6.98
N ARG A 19 3.69 -10.16 -6.09
CA ARG A 19 2.31 -10.58 -5.82
C ARG A 19 1.50 -9.37 -5.41
N LEU A 20 0.18 -9.42 -5.64
CA LEU A 20 -0.76 -8.45 -5.09
C LEU A 20 -1.41 -9.04 -3.84
N ILE A 21 -1.65 -8.19 -2.85
CA ILE A 21 -2.31 -8.53 -1.59
C ILE A 21 -3.50 -7.57 -1.47
N PRO A 22 -4.60 -7.83 -2.22
CA PRO A 22 -5.78 -6.99 -2.15
C PRO A 22 -6.42 -7.09 -0.76
N LYS A 23 -7.00 -5.99 -0.29
CA LYS A 23 -7.38 -5.81 1.12
C LYS A 23 -6.23 -6.10 2.08
N GLY A 24 -4.99 -5.86 1.66
CA GLY A 24 -3.81 -5.92 2.51
C GLY A 24 -3.47 -4.57 3.12
N ALA A 25 -3.02 -4.57 4.37
CA ALA A 25 -2.43 -3.43 5.07
C ALA A 25 -0.97 -3.74 5.38
N PHE A 26 -0.04 -2.91 4.90
CA PHE A 26 1.37 -3.03 5.34
C PHE A 26 1.56 -2.31 6.68
N VAL A 27 1.95 -3.04 7.71
CA VAL A 27 2.10 -2.54 9.08
C VAL A 27 3.58 -2.26 9.39
N MET A 28 3.90 -0.98 9.52
CA MET A 28 5.21 -0.46 9.92
C MET A 28 5.26 -0.37 11.43
N ARG A 29 6.20 -1.08 12.06
CA ARG A 29 6.34 -1.13 13.53
C ARG A 29 7.76 -1.52 13.92
N GLN A 30 8.07 -1.41 15.21
CA GLN A 30 9.28 -2.02 15.76
C GLN A 30 9.25 -3.54 15.62
N LEU A 31 10.30 -4.11 14.99
CA LEU A 31 10.51 -5.54 14.86
C LEU A 31 11.50 -6.07 15.90
N GLY A 32 11.51 -7.40 16.06
CA GLY A 32 12.35 -8.11 17.02
C GLY A 32 11.77 -8.05 18.42
N ASP A 33 12.12 -7.00 19.15
CA ASP A 33 11.78 -6.82 20.56
C ASP A 33 11.00 -5.50 20.75
N PRO A 34 9.73 -5.43 20.33
CA PRO A 34 8.87 -4.25 20.52
C PRO A 34 8.43 -4.11 21.99
N PRO A 35 8.23 -2.89 22.50
CA PRO A 35 7.61 -2.65 23.81
C PRO A 35 6.19 -3.25 23.89
N ASP A 36 5.75 -3.60 25.10
CA ASP A 36 4.42 -4.17 25.34
C ASP A 36 3.28 -3.30 24.80
N ILE A 37 3.43 -1.97 24.87
CA ILE A 37 2.45 -1.04 24.32
C ILE A 37 2.37 -1.10 22.79
N ASP A 38 3.49 -1.28 22.08
CA ASP A 38 3.50 -1.45 20.61
C ASP A 38 2.83 -2.77 20.21
N ILE A 39 3.02 -3.83 21.02
CA ILE A 39 2.36 -5.13 20.84
C ILE A 39 0.85 -4.99 21.04
N ALA A 40 0.42 -4.30 22.11
CA ALA A 40 -0.99 -4.07 22.38
C ALA A 40 -1.68 -3.28 21.26
N ILE A 41 -1.01 -2.24 20.73
CA ILE A 41 -1.51 -1.49 19.57
C ILE A 41 -1.60 -2.39 18.34
N LYS A 42 -0.54 -3.15 18.03
CA LYS A 42 -0.50 -4.09 16.90
C LYS A 42 -1.68 -5.06 16.96
N ASP A 43 -1.90 -5.70 18.10
CA ASP A 43 -2.93 -6.73 18.23
C ASP A 43 -4.34 -6.12 18.12
N ALA A 44 -4.55 -4.91 18.68
CA ALA A 44 -5.80 -4.18 18.49
C ALA A 44 -6.04 -3.80 17.03
N VAL A 45 -5.02 -3.31 16.32
CA VAL A 45 -5.07 -3.01 14.88
C VAL A 45 -5.37 -4.25 14.06
N GLU A 46 -4.65 -5.35 14.30
CA GLU A 46 -4.83 -6.61 13.58
C GLU A 46 -6.24 -7.19 13.76
N GLN A 47 -6.78 -7.11 14.99
CA GLN A 47 -8.16 -7.52 15.25
C GLN A 47 -9.15 -6.68 14.44
N LYS A 48 -9.05 -5.34 14.47
CA LYS A 48 -9.95 -4.47 13.71
C LYS A 48 -9.83 -4.65 12.20
N LEU A 49 -8.63 -4.89 11.70
CA LEU A 49 -8.41 -5.22 10.29
C LEU A 49 -9.09 -6.54 9.93
N ALA A 50 -8.92 -7.58 10.76
CA ALA A 50 -9.54 -8.88 10.53
C ALA A 50 -11.08 -8.79 10.54
N ASP A 51 -11.66 -8.04 11.49
CA ASP A 51 -13.11 -7.80 11.57
C ASP A 51 -13.66 -7.12 10.29
N ALA A 52 -12.87 -6.23 9.69
CA ALA A 52 -13.20 -5.56 8.42
C ALA A 52 -12.78 -6.37 7.16
N GLY A 53 -12.27 -7.58 7.35
CA GLY A 53 -11.84 -8.48 6.27
C GLY A 53 -10.59 -7.99 5.53
N TYR A 54 -9.70 -7.28 6.21
CA TYR A 54 -8.37 -6.92 5.75
C TYR A 54 -7.30 -7.86 6.32
N LYS A 55 -6.17 -7.98 5.63
CA LYS A 55 -5.01 -8.77 6.05
C LYS A 55 -3.86 -7.84 6.45
N ALA A 56 -3.33 -7.99 7.65
CA ALA A 56 -2.10 -7.32 8.05
C ALA A 56 -0.87 -8.08 7.50
N VAL A 57 0.09 -7.34 6.94
CA VAL A 57 1.41 -7.86 6.57
C VAL A 57 2.48 -6.91 7.07
N ASP A 58 3.59 -7.43 7.58
CA ASP A 58 4.73 -6.60 8.00
C ASP A 58 6.02 -7.13 7.37
N ALA A 59 7.15 -6.47 7.62
CA ALA A 59 8.42 -6.91 7.07
C ALA A 59 8.92 -8.26 7.66
N SER A 60 8.37 -8.72 8.79
CA SER A 60 8.66 -10.06 9.35
C SER A 60 7.94 -11.19 8.61
N SER A 61 6.87 -10.89 7.88
CA SER A 61 6.08 -11.86 7.09
C SER A 61 6.80 -12.46 5.88
N THR A 62 8.07 -12.13 5.66
CA THR A 62 8.88 -12.67 4.58
C THR A 62 10.26 -13.11 5.07
N THR A 63 10.68 -14.32 4.71
CA THR A 63 12.03 -14.86 4.98
C THR A 63 12.84 -14.90 3.67
N GLY A 64 14.04 -14.31 3.65
CA GLY A 64 14.88 -14.24 2.44
C GLY A 64 16.17 -13.43 2.63
N GLY A 65 17.22 -13.74 1.86
CA GLY A 65 18.58 -13.22 2.07
C GLY A 65 19.05 -12.09 1.15
N LYS A 66 18.18 -11.48 0.32
CA LYS A 66 18.52 -10.33 -0.54
C LYS A 66 17.72 -9.08 -0.16
N ASP A 67 18.32 -7.93 -0.48
CA ASP A 67 18.05 -6.53 -0.07
C ASP A 67 16.74 -6.28 0.69
N TYR A 68 16.88 -5.93 1.97
CA TYR A 68 15.78 -5.74 2.91
C TYR A 68 14.86 -4.60 2.49
N LEU A 69 15.40 -3.53 1.89
CA LEU A 69 14.62 -2.35 1.49
C LEU A 69 13.80 -2.60 0.24
N GLU A 70 14.36 -3.30 -0.76
CA GLU A 70 13.63 -3.68 -1.97
C GLU A 70 12.38 -4.51 -1.62
N ARG A 71 12.50 -5.35 -0.59
CA ARG A 71 11.40 -6.19 -0.10
C ARG A 71 10.32 -5.41 0.61
N ILE A 72 10.70 -4.47 1.48
CA ILE A 72 9.74 -3.59 2.14
C ILE A 72 8.95 -2.79 1.10
N LEU A 73 9.66 -2.18 0.14
CA LEU A 73 9.01 -1.42 -0.92
C LEU A 73 8.10 -2.33 -1.78
N GLY A 74 8.53 -3.56 -2.07
CA GLY A 74 7.69 -4.56 -2.70
C GLY A 74 6.40 -4.84 -1.91
N LEU A 75 6.48 -5.04 -0.59
CA LEU A 75 5.32 -5.27 0.27
C LEU A 75 4.38 -4.05 0.30
N ILE A 76 4.92 -2.84 0.49
CA ILE A 76 4.15 -1.59 0.44
C ILE A 76 3.39 -1.48 -0.89
N ARG A 77 4.06 -1.73 -2.01
CA ARG A 77 3.44 -1.66 -3.35
C ARG A 77 2.38 -2.75 -3.55
N SER A 78 2.52 -3.88 -2.88
CA SER A 78 1.62 -5.04 -2.95
C SER A 78 0.32 -4.88 -2.15
N THR A 79 0.22 -3.93 -1.21
CA THR A 79 -0.95 -3.76 -0.32
C THR A 79 -1.83 -2.57 -0.72
N GLY A 80 -3.07 -2.50 -0.22
CA GLY A 80 -3.99 -1.38 -0.50
C GLY A 80 -3.60 -0.09 0.21
N PHE A 81 -3.18 -0.20 1.46
CA PHE A 81 -2.82 0.92 2.32
C PHE A 81 -1.74 0.50 3.32
N THR A 82 -1.31 1.44 4.14
CA THR A 82 -0.28 1.19 5.15
C THR A 82 -0.64 1.78 6.50
N ILE A 83 -0.09 1.19 7.55
CA ILE A 83 -0.31 1.60 8.93
C ILE A 83 1.03 1.78 9.61
N ALA A 84 1.27 2.91 10.27
CA ALA A 84 2.41 3.08 11.15
C ALA A 84 1.99 2.95 12.61
N ILE A 85 2.74 2.15 13.39
CA ILE A 85 2.51 1.92 14.82
C ILE A 85 3.76 2.34 15.59
N PHE A 86 3.56 3.19 16.59
CA PHE A 86 4.62 3.57 17.53
C PHE A 86 4.07 4.06 18.87
N SER A 87 4.94 4.17 19.86
CA SER A 87 4.66 4.71 21.18
C SER A 87 5.80 5.60 21.67
N GLU A 88 5.65 6.10 22.91
CA GLU A 88 6.72 6.74 23.67
C GLU A 88 7.93 5.82 23.89
N ASP A 89 7.73 4.50 23.86
CA ASP A 89 8.75 3.49 24.14
C ASP A 89 9.38 2.89 22.86
N THR A 90 8.84 3.21 21.68
CA THR A 90 9.45 2.80 20.40
C THR A 90 10.87 3.36 20.30
N ARG A 91 11.85 2.48 20.05
CA ARG A 91 13.26 2.86 19.96
C ARG A 91 13.47 3.84 18.80
N SER A 92 14.36 4.80 18.99
CA SER A 92 14.67 5.81 17.96
C SER A 92 15.12 5.19 16.63
N THR A 93 15.86 4.07 16.66
CA THR A 93 16.26 3.33 15.44
C THR A 93 15.07 2.69 14.74
N ALA A 94 14.07 2.19 15.48
CA ALA A 94 12.85 1.66 14.90
C ALA A 94 11.97 2.79 14.34
N MET A 95 11.90 3.93 15.03
CA MET A 95 11.23 5.12 14.54
C MET A 95 11.84 5.62 13.23
N ALA A 96 13.17 5.58 13.09
CA ALA A 96 13.84 5.93 11.83
C ALA A 96 13.44 5.01 10.68
N ASN A 97 13.29 3.70 10.93
CA ASN A 97 12.80 2.75 9.94
C ASN A 97 11.34 3.02 9.57
N ILE A 98 10.46 3.23 10.56
CA ILE A 98 9.06 3.57 10.33
C ILE A 98 8.94 4.85 9.49
N ALA A 99 9.74 5.87 9.79
CA ALA A 99 9.76 7.12 9.01
C ALA A 99 10.20 6.91 7.56
N LEU A 100 11.21 6.06 7.32
CA LEU A 100 11.65 5.68 5.98
C LEU A 100 10.53 4.95 5.21
N GLU A 101 9.87 4.00 5.86
CA GLU A 101 8.76 3.22 5.29
C GLU A 101 7.54 4.11 4.99
N LEU A 102 7.22 5.06 5.88
CA LEU A 102 6.20 6.08 5.66
C LEU A 102 6.50 6.93 4.42
N GLY A 103 7.76 7.32 4.24
CA GLY A 103 8.21 8.03 3.03
C GLY A 103 7.97 7.21 1.76
N PHE A 104 8.32 5.92 1.77
CA PHE A 104 8.07 5.03 0.63
C PHE A 104 6.58 4.83 0.33
N ALA A 105 5.75 4.69 1.37
CA ALA A 105 4.30 4.57 1.21
C ALA A 105 3.68 5.84 0.65
N ALA A 106 4.07 7.01 1.15
CA ALA A 106 3.63 8.31 0.65
C ALA A 106 4.04 8.53 -0.82
N MET A 107 5.29 8.23 -1.17
CA MET A 107 5.78 8.31 -2.57
C MET A 107 5.05 7.34 -3.50
N SER A 108 4.60 6.20 -2.98
CA SER A 108 3.80 5.21 -3.72
C SER A 108 2.31 5.57 -3.79
N GLY A 109 1.90 6.73 -3.24
CA GLY A 109 0.52 7.19 -3.21
C GLY A 109 -0.42 6.26 -2.44
N LYS A 110 0.08 5.57 -1.40
CA LYS A 110 -0.72 4.69 -0.55
C LYS A 110 -1.44 5.50 0.53
N PRO A 111 -2.72 5.23 0.82
CA PRO A 111 -3.36 5.74 2.02
C PRO A 111 -2.58 5.33 3.27
N LEU A 112 -2.48 6.25 4.23
CA LEU A 112 -1.70 6.08 5.46
C LEU A 112 -2.63 6.22 6.66
N ILE A 113 -2.59 5.25 7.56
CA ILE A 113 -3.18 5.37 8.90
C ILE A 113 -2.03 5.39 9.90
N ILE A 114 -2.02 6.35 10.82
CA ILE A 114 -1.00 6.40 11.86
C ILE A 114 -1.68 6.11 13.19
N VAL A 115 -1.18 5.10 13.88
CA VAL A 115 -1.63 4.70 15.20
C VAL A 115 -0.50 4.92 16.19
N LYS A 116 -0.76 5.68 17.24
CA LYS A 116 0.22 5.92 18.30
C LYS A 116 -0.37 5.68 19.67
N SER A 117 0.46 5.37 20.64
CA SER A 117 0.03 5.46 22.04
C SER A 117 -0.35 6.90 22.41
N LYS A 118 -1.12 7.06 23.49
CA LYS A 118 -1.51 8.35 24.04
C LYS A 118 -0.33 9.27 24.34
N ASN A 119 0.75 8.75 24.93
CA ASN A 119 1.94 9.56 25.25
C ASN A 119 2.99 9.57 24.12
N GLY A 120 2.75 8.82 23.04
CA GLY A 120 3.62 8.78 21.88
C GLY A 120 3.78 10.18 21.28
N THR A 121 5.03 10.60 21.12
CA THR A 121 5.35 11.89 20.49
C THR A 121 5.58 11.68 19.01
N ALA A 122 4.74 12.30 18.19
CA ALA A 122 4.89 12.30 16.75
C ALA A 122 6.13 13.10 16.28
N PRO A 123 6.83 12.63 15.22
CA PRO A 123 7.82 13.43 14.50
C PRO A 123 7.26 14.78 14.04
N SER A 124 8.10 15.81 13.96
CA SER A 124 7.69 17.18 13.62
C SER A 124 6.92 17.28 12.32
N ASP A 125 7.35 16.53 11.30
CA ASP A 125 6.78 16.56 9.96
C ASP A 125 5.38 15.94 9.91
N LEU A 126 5.08 15.08 10.88
CA LEU A 126 3.81 14.41 10.98
C LEU A 126 2.85 15.16 11.94
N LYS A 127 3.29 16.17 12.71
CA LYS A 127 2.47 16.88 13.73
C LYS A 127 1.10 17.41 13.26
N ARG A 128 0.93 17.63 11.95
CA ARG A 128 -0.31 18.13 11.34
C ARG A 128 -1.14 17.03 10.68
N THR A 129 -0.70 15.78 10.76
CA THR A 129 -1.41 14.60 10.31
C THR A 129 -2.36 14.15 11.42
N ASP A 130 -3.56 13.70 11.04
CA ASP A 130 -4.50 13.11 11.99
C ASP A 130 -4.02 11.72 12.42
N TRP A 131 -4.22 11.41 13.70
CA TRP A 131 -3.78 10.15 14.32
C TRP A 131 -4.96 9.39 14.89
N VAL A 132 -4.81 8.08 14.91
CA VAL A 132 -5.59 7.25 15.82
C VAL A 132 -4.76 7.05 17.08
N GLU A 133 -5.26 7.54 18.22
CA GLU A 133 -4.62 7.30 19.50
C GLU A 133 -5.11 6.00 20.11
N TYR A 134 -4.18 5.23 20.68
CA TYR A 134 -4.44 4.06 21.48
C TYR A 134 -4.15 4.36 22.95
N ASP A 135 -5.17 4.17 23.79
CA ASP A 135 -5.07 4.20 25.24
C ASP A 135 -5.58 2.86 25.78
N PRO A 136 -4.77 2.07 26.50
CA PRO A 136 -5.22 0.80 27.06
C PRO A 136 -6.37 0.95 28.06
N TYR A 137 -6.57 2.16 28.61
CA TYR A 137 -7.69 2.47 29.51
C TYR A 137 -8.95 2.96 28.77
N ASP A 138 -8.86 3.21 27.46
CA ASP A 138 -9.97 3.68 26.62
C ASP A 138 -9.93 3.05 25.22
N VAL A 139 -10.03 1.72 25.19
CA VAL A 139 -10.01 0.93 23.94
C VAL A 139 -11.21 1.25 23.05
N ALA A 140 -12.36 1.62 23.64
CA ALA A 140 -13.57 1.94 22.88
C ALA A 140 -13.37 3.15 21.95
N SER A 141 -12.73 4.22 22.45
CA SER A 141 -12.38 5.38 21.64
C SER A 141 -11.41 5.03 20.51
N PHE A 142 -10.43 4.15 20.76
CA PHE A 142 -9.55 3.64 19.71
C PHE A 142 -10.34 2.91 18.62
N GLU A 143 -11.22 1.98 19.00
CA GLU A 143 -11.99 1.18 18.04
C GLU A 143 -12.91 2.05 17.17
N GLU A 144 -13.53 3.07 17.75
CA GLU A 144 -14.37 4.02 17.02
C GLU A 144 -13.54 4.81 15.99
N ASN A 145 -12.42 5.40 16.42
CA ASN A 145 -11.59 6.25 15.56
C ASN A 145 -10.88 5.44 14.47
N PHE A 146 -10.37 4.25 14.82
CA PHE A 146 -9.79 3.34 13.83
C PHE A 146 -10.85 2.86 12.84
N GLY A 147 -12.08 2.58 13.31
CA GLY A 147 -13.21 2.25 12.46
C GLY A 147 -13.53 3.35 11.44
N LYS A 148 -13.53 4.61 11.86
CA LYS A 148 -13.69 5.77 10.95
C LYS A 148 -12.56 5.83 9.92
N ALA A 149 -11.31 5.62 10.33
CA ALA A 149 -10.17 5.59 9.40
C ALA A 149 -10.31 4.47 8.36
N LEU A 150 -10.79 3.28 8.75
CA LEU A 150 -11.08 2.19 7.81
C LEU A 150 -12.25 2.50 6.87
N GLN A 151 -13.28 3.20 7.35
CA GLN A 151 -14.39 3.65 6.50
C GLN A 151 -13.91 4.64 5.44
N GLU A 152 -12.99 5.55 5.79
CA GLU A 152 -12.44 6.53 4.84
C GLU A 152 -11.68 5.85 3.68
N LEU A 153 -11.13 4.64 3.88
CA LEU A 153 -10.55 3.85 2.78
C LEU A 153 -11.55 3.56 1.66
N SER A 154 -12.84 3.44 1.97
CA SER A 154 -13.89 3.26 0.97
C SER A 154 -14.11 4.52 0.10
N THR A 155 -13.87 5.70 0.66
CA THR A 155 -13.89 6.97 -0.10
C THR A 155 -12.78 6.97 -1.16
N PHE A 156 -11.57 6.52 -0.81
CA PHE A 156 -10.48 6.38 -1.76
C PHE A 156 -10.78 5.34 -2.85
N GLU A 157 -11.35 4.20 -2.46
CA GLU A 157 -11.75 3.16 -3.41
C GLU A 157 -12.78 3.68 -4.43
N HIS A 158 -13.83 4.36 -3.95
CA HIS A 158 -14.86 4.95 -4.80
C HIS A 158 -14.28 6.00 -5.75
N PHE A 159 -13.38 6.84 -5.25
CA PHE A 159 -12.68 7.84 -6.06
C PHE A 159 -11.85 7.19 -7.19
N GLU A 160 -11.09 6.13 -6.90
CA GLU A 160 -10.33 5.39 -7.93
C GLU A 160 -11.26 4.75 -8.97
N ARG A 161 -12.45 4.28 -8.56
CA ARG A 161 -13.48 3.73 -9.46
C ARG A 161 -14.06 4.78 -10.40
N ASP A 162 -14.43 5.94 -9.87
CA ASP A 162 -14.99 7.04 -10.67
C ASP A 162 -13.98 7.52 -11.70
N LEU A 163 -12.72 7.72 -11.27
CA LEU A 163 -11.63 8.10 -12.17
C LEU A 163 -11.38 7.04 -13.25
N LEU A 164 -11.46 5.76 -12.91
CA LEU A 164 -11.35 4.68 -13.90
C LEU A 164 -12.50 4.74 -14.91
N SER A 165 -13.75 4.91 -14.47
CA SER A 165 -14.91 5.00 -15.36
C SER A 165 -14.74 6.15 -16.36
N LEU A 166 -14.36 7.33 -15.88
CA LEU A 166 -14.08 8.49 -16.71
C LEU A 166 -12.94 8.22 -17.71
N ALA A 167 -11.87 7.57 -17.26
CA ALA A 167 -10.74 7.23 -18.13
C ALA A 167 -11.12 6.21 -19.23
N LEU A 168 -12.00 5.26 -18.93
CA LEU A 168 -12.49 4.28 -19.89
C LEU A 168 -13.47 4.91 -20.89
N GLU A 169 -14.29 5.87 -20.48
CA GLU A 169 -15.23 6.58 -21.37
C GLU A 169 -14.56 7.64 -22.24
N ALA A 170 -13.36 8.09 -21.86
CA ALA A 170 -12.61 9.08 -22.61
C ALA A 170 -12.34 8.62 -24.06
N ARG A 171 -12.49 9.56 -25.00
CA ARG A 171 -12.20 9.34 -26.44
C ARG A 171 -10.77 8.84 -26.66
N SER A 172 -9.84 9.34 -25.86
CA SER A 172 -8.47 8.86 -25.75
C SER A 172 -8.22 8.46 -24.30
N ILE A 173 -7.96 7.16 -24.07
CA ILE A 173 -7.61 6.70 -22.73
C ILE A 173 -6.25 7.26 -22.36
N ASP A 174 -6.16 7.88 -21.19
CA ASP A 174 -4.87 8.12 -20.55
C ASP A 174 -4.32 6.80 -20.03
N CYS A 175 -3.48 6.19 -20.87
CA CYS A 175 -2.89 4.88 -20.59
C CYS A 175 -1.80 4.92 -19.50
N ALA A 176 -1.38 6.10 -19.04
CA ALA A 176 -0.50 6.22 -17.88
C ALA A 176 -1.31 6.14 -16.57
N ILE A 177 -2.48 6.77 -16.54
CA ILE A 177 -3.28 6.88 -15.32
C ILE A 177 -4.26 5.70 -15.17
N ALA A 178 -4.93 5.27 -16.23
CA ALA A 178 -6.01 4.28 -16.13
C ALA A 178 -5.57 2.93 -15.52
N PRO A 179 -4.40 2.35 -15.89
CA PRO A 179 -3.90 1.13 -15.24
C PRO A 179 -3.56 1.34 -13.76
N GLU A 180 -3.09 2.53 -13.37
CA GLU A 180 -2.82 2.86 -11.98
C GLU A 180 -4.11 2.83 -11.15
N ARG A 181 -5.22 3.36 -11.68
CA ARG A 181 -6.56 3.31 -11.07
C ARG A 181 -7.03 1.88 -10.84
N CYS A 182 -6.87 1.02 -11.87
CA CYS A 182 -7.15 -0.40 -11.74
C CYS A 182 -6.38 -1.03 -10.58
N ASN A 183 -5.07 -0.78 -10.50
CA ASN A 183 -4.23 -1.36 -9.46
C ASN A 183 -4.60 -0.86 -8.06
N LYS A 184 -4.74 0.46 -7.87
CA LYS A 184 -5.08 1.05 -6.57
C LYS A 184 -6.45 0.61 -6.06
N GLY A 185 -7.47 0.71 -6.91
CA GLY A 185 -8.83 0.28 -6.57
C GLY A 185 -8.90 -1.21 -6.25
N PHE A 186 -8.23 -2.05 -7.04
CA PHE A 186 -8.15 -3.49 -6.76
C PHE A 186 -7.46 -3.79 -5.42
N LEU A 187 -6.34 -3.14 -5.13
CA LEU A 187 -5.63 -3.38 -3.88
C LEU A 187 -6.42 -2.94 -2.64
N LEU A 188 -7.26 -1.91 -2.75
CA LEU A 188 -8.14 -1.45 -1.67
C LEU A 188 -9.35 -2.37 -1.46
N SER A 189 -9.92 -2.94 -2.53
CA SER A 189 -11.26 -3.56 -2.51
C SER A 189 -11.31 -5.06 -2.79
N ALA A 190 -10.32 -5.60 -3.50
CA ALA A 190 -10.36 -6.91 -4.16
C ALA A 190 -11.47 -7.06 -5.23
N GLU A 191 -12.06 -5.97 -5.73
CA GLU A 191 -13.16 -6.07 -6.68
C GLU A 191 -12.72 -6.44 -8.10
N ARG A 192 -13.44 -7.38 -8.71
CA ARG A 192 -13.21 -7.85 -10.08
C ARG A 192 -13.45 -6.75 -11.13
N SER A 193 -14.25 -5.73 -10.81
CA SER A 193 -14.53 -4.60 -11.70
C SER A 193 -13.24 -3.90 -12.18
N PHE A 194 -12.24 -3.76 -11.31
CA PHE A 194 -10.94 -3.19 -11.65
C PHE A 194 -10.11 -4.07 -12.59
N ILE A 195 -10.25 -5.40 -12.50
CA ILE A 195 -9.63 -6.36 -13.41
C ILE A 195 -10.26 -6.25 -14.80
N GLU A 196 -11.59 -6.16 -14.87
CA GLU A 196 -12.31 -5.98 -16.13
C GLU A 196 -12.01 -4.62 -16.79
N GLY A 197 -11.81 -3.57 -15.97
CA GLY A 197 -11.27 -2.29 -16.43
C GLY A 197 -9.90 -2.46 -17.08
N ALA A 198 -8.98 -3.18 -16.46
CA ALA A 198 -7.65 -3.43 -17.02
C ALA A 198 -7.71 -4.25 -18.32
N LYS A 199 -8.60 -5.25 -18.41
CA LYS A 199 -8.85 -6.00 -19.66
C LYS A 199 -9.36 -5.09 -20.78
N THR A 200 -10.26 -4.15 -20.45
CA THR A 200 -10.77 -3.16 -21.40
C THR A 200 -9.65 -2.25 -21.91
N ILE A 201 -8.78 -1.78 -21.02
CA ILE A 201 -7.60 -0.97 -21.41
C ILE A 201 -6.70 -1.78 -22.33
N LEU A 202 -6.39 -3.03 -21.97
CA LEU A 202 -5.55 -3.91 -22.77
C LEU A 202 -6.11 -4.11 -24.19
N ALA A 203 -7.40 -4.37 -24.33
CA ALA A 203 -8.05 -4.54 -25.63
C ALA A 203 -7.92 -3.28 -26.51
N ARG A 204 -7.98 -2.08 -25.92
CA ARG A 204 -7.77 -0.82 -26.67
C ARG A 204 -6.31 -0.64 -27.07
N VAL A 205 -5.38 -0.94 -26.16
CA VAL A 205 -3.93 -0.87 -26.40
C VAL A 205 -3.51 -1.85 -27.49
N ASP A 206 -4.06 -3.06 -27.51
CA ASP A 206 -3.82 -4.07 -28.56
C ASP A 206 -4.45 -3.69 -29.90
N GLY A 207 -5.47 -2.82 -29.90
CA GLY A 207 -6.07 -2.26 -31.12
C GLY A 207 -5.26 -1.13 -31.77
N ILE A 208 -4.20 -0.64 -31.13
CA ILE A 208 -3.29 0.36 -31.71
C ILE A 208 -2.42 -0.34 -32.75
N LYS A 209 -2.50 0.16 -33.99
CA LYS A 209 -1.75 -0.38 -35.14
C LYS A 209 -0.24 -0.27 -34.92
N ASP A 210 0.49 -1.29 -35.37
CA ASP A 210 1.95 -1.41 -35.21
C ASP A 210 2.76 -0.34 -35.98
N ASP A 211 2.13 0.40 -36.89
CA ASP A 211 2.75 1.51 -37.63
C ASP A 211 2.87 2.80 -36.79
N VAL A 212 2.22 2.86 -35.63
CA VAL A 212 2.36 3.95 -34.66
C VAL A 212 3.48 3.61 -33.69
N HIS A 213 4.67 4.16 -33.92
CA HIS A 213 5.83 3.90 -33.08
C HIS A 213 5.73 4.61 -31.72
N ILE A 214 5.19 3.91 -30.72
CA ILE A 214 5.14 4.36 -29.32
C ILE A 214 6.15 3.52 -28.53
N SER A 215 7.23 4.15 -28.07
CA SER A 215 8.39 3.47 -27.44
C SER A 215 8.04 2.62 -26.21
N ASP A 216 6.99 2.99 -25.46
CA ASP A 216 6.62 2.34 -24.20
C ASP A 216 5.38 1.43 -24.31
N LEU A 217 4.82 1.24 -25.51
CA LEU A 217 3.56 0.52 -25.69
C LEU A 217 3.66 -0.97 -25.30
N GLU A 218 4.75 -1.63 -25.68
CA GLU A 218 5.01 -3.02 -25.29
C GLU A 218 5.21 -3.17 -23.79
N ARG A 219 5.93 -2.23 -23.15
CA ARG A 219 6.11 -2.22 -21.69
C ARG A 219 4.76 -2.11 -20.99
N LEU A 220 3.92 -1.17 -21.42
CA LEU A 220 2.57 -0.99 -20.91
C LEU A 220 1.70 -2.24 -21.09
N ARG A 221 1.73 -2.89 -22.27
CA ARG A 221 1.01 -4.15 -22.52
C ARG A 221 1.42 -5.22 -21.50
N LEU A 222 2.72 -5.36 -21.25
CA LEU A 222 3.27 -6.32 -20.30
C LEU A 222 2.86 -6.01 -18.86
N GLU A 223 2.89 -4.73 -18.46
CA GLU A 223 2.45 -4.28 -17.13
C GLU A 223 0.98 -4.59 -16.88
N ILE A 224 0.09 -4.26 -17.84
CA ILE A 224 -1.35 -4.54 -17.72
C ILE A 224 -1.60 -6.06 -17.67
N LYS A 225 -0.93 -6.86 -18.52
CA LYS A 225 -1.02 -8.33 -18.50
C LYS A 225 -0.51 -8.92 -17.19
N ALA A 226 0.56 -8.36 -16.63
CA ALA A 226 1.09 -8.77 -15.34
C ALA A 226 0.10 -8.47 -14.22
N PHE A 227 -0.47 -7.26 -14.19
CA PHE A 227 -1.51 -6.89 -13.24
C PHE A 227 -2.71 -7.84 -13.30
N ILE A 228 -3.32 -8.05 -14.48
CA ILE A 228 -4.50 -8.93 -14.63
C ILE A 228 -4.22 -10.32 -14.07
N ARG A 229 -3.10 -10.93 -14.48
CA ARG A 229 -2.69 -12.26 -14.04
C ARG A 229 -2.50 -12.35 -12.53
N GLN A 230 -1.81 -11.37 -11.94
CA GLN A 230 -1.57 -11.34 -10.49
C GLN A 230 -2.85 -11.08 -9.71
N ALA A 231 -3.73 -10.22 -10.22
CA ALA A 231 -5.00 -9.89 -9.59
C ALA A 231 -5.95 -11.10 -9.59
N GLU A 232 -6.08 -11.80 -10.73
CA GLU A 232 -6.86 -13.04 -10.82
C GLU A 232 -6.31 -14.10 -9.86
N ALA A 233 -5.00 -14.33 -9.85
CA ALA A 233 -4.36 -15.28 -8.95
C ALA A 233 -4.48 -14.91 -7.45
N ALA A 234 -4.74 -13.64 -7.12
CA ALA A 234 -4.93 -13.20 -5.74
C ALA A 234 -6.38 -13.38 -5.24
N LEU A 235 -7.34 -13.65 -6.15
CA LEU A 235 -8.75 -13.92 -5.83
C LEU A 235 -9.09 -15.41 -5.82
N ASP A 236 -8.23 -16.25 -6.38
CA ASP A 236 -8.34 -17.72 -6.39
C ASP A 236 -7.85 -18.33 -5.06
#